data_AF-A0A259JTC3-F1
#
_entry.id   AF-A0A259JTC3-F1
#
_cell.length_a   1.000
_cell.length_b   1.000
_cell.length_c   1.000
_cell.angle_alpha   90.00
_cell.angle_beta   90.00
_cell.angle_gamma   90.00
#
_symmetry.space_group_name_H-M   'P 1'
#
loop_
_entity.id
_entity.type
_entity.pdbx_description
1 polymer ?
#
loop_
_entity_poly.entity_id
_entity_poly.type
_entity_poly.pdbx_seq_one_letter_code
_entity_poly.pdbx_strand_id
1 'polypeptide(L)'
;MAPDSWKALYDNTLKQARDGTIPMARLEDAVRRNLRVKFKLGLMGKTPVERGNPAMLGADKHLEVAREAVAKSLVLLKNEGSVLPIRAGANVLLTGPGADSMAMQAGGWTITWQGTDTSPADFPKGRTIGRAIVDAVNEAGGKAEIAAVPGAAKPDVAVVVFGEQPYAEFQGDVSNLMFQPQSGELELIKSLKEKGIPVVAVFLSG
;
A
#
# COMPACT_ATOMS: atom_id res chain seq x y z
N MET A 1 0.46 -16.12 19.96
CA MET A 1 -0.96 -15.77 19.94
C MET A 1 -1.71 -16.99 19.43
N ALA A 2 -2.85 -17.36 20.02
CA ALA A 2 -3.57 -18.58 19.65
C ALA A 2 -5.05 -18.24 19.36
N PRO A 3 -5.35 -17.57 18.23
CA PRO A 3 -6.68 -17.02 17.96
C PRO A 3 -7.77 -18.09 17.97
N ASP A 4 -7.51 -19.25 17.36
CA ASP A 4 -8.52 -20.31 17.19
C ASP A 4 -8.41 -21.44 18.22
N SER A 5 -7.23 -21.62 18.82
CA SER A 5 -6.92 -22.73 19.73
C SER A 5 -6.75 -22.31 21.19
N TRP A 6 -7.18 -21.10 21.56
CA TRP A 6 -6.91 -20.53 22.89
C TRP A 6 -7.47 -21.38 24.04
N LYS A 7 -8.60 -22.08 23.86
CA LYS A 7 -9.22 -22.89 24.93
C LYS A 7 -8.32 -24.07 25.32
N ALA A 8 -7.93 -24.88 24.34
CA ALA A 8 -7.02 -26.00 24.58
C ALA A 8 -5.66 -25.53 25.09
N LEU A 9 -5.15 -24.41 24.55
CA LEU A 9 -3.93 -23.79 25.06
C LEU A 9 -4.08 -23.39 26.53
N TYR A 10 -5.19 -22.77 26.91
CA TYR A 10 -5.47 -22.38 28.29
C TYR A 10 -5.51 -23.59 29.22
N ASP A 11 -6.28 -24.63 28.87
CA ASP A 11 -6.43 -25.82 29.72
C ASP A 11 -5.09 -26.54 29.93
N ASN A 12 -4.30 -26.69 28.86
CA ASN A 12 -2.97 -27.29 28.93
C ASN A 12 -2.01 -26.43 29.76
N THR A 13 -2.01 -25.12 29.54
CA THR A 13 -1.15 -24.18 30.30
C THR A 13 -1.52 -24.20 31.79
N LEU A 14 -2.81 -24.25 32.13
CA LEU A 14 -3.29 -24.33 33.51
C LEU A 14 -2.88 -25.65 34.18
N LYS A 15 -2.99 -26.77 33.47
CA LYS A 15 -2.52 -28.07 33.97
C LYS A 15 -1.02 -28.02 34.28
N GLN A 16 -0.22 -27.53 33.32
CA GLN A 16 1.23 -27.39 33.45
C GLN A 16 1.64 -26.40 34.55
N ALA A 17 0.83 -25.38 34.82
CA ALA A 17 1.03 -24.49 35.97
C ALA A 17 0.78 -25.21 37.31
N ARG A 18 -0.27 -26.04 37.37
CA ARG A 18 -0.67 -26.76 38.58
C ARG A 18 0.26 -27.92 38.94
N ASP A 19 0.77 -28.63 37.94
CA ASP A 19 1.68 -29.76 38.15
C ASP A 19 3.16 -29.33 38.28
N GLY A 20 3.45 -28.04 38.15
CA GLY A 20 4.78 -27.46 38.33
C GLY A 20 5.67 -27.47 37.09
N THR A 21 5.20 -28.02 35.95
CA THR A 21 5.90 -27.96 34.67
C THR A 21 6.21 -26.52 34.26
N ILE A 22 5.27 -25.59 34.49
CA ILE A 22 5.49 -24.15 34.36
C ILE A 22 5.67 -23.58 35.77
N PRO A 23 6.87 -23.09 36.14
CA PRO A 23 7.11 -22.52 37.46
C PRO A 23 6.24 -21.29 37.72
N MET A 24 5.69 -21.15 38.94
CA MET A 24 4.87 -20.00 39.32
C MET A 24 5.58 -18.65 39.09
N ALA A 25 6.89 -18.58 39.35
CA ALA A 25 7.68 -17.38 39.08
C ALA A 25 7.62 -16.92 37.61
N ARG A 26 7.53 -17.85 36.65
CA ARG A 26 7.40 -17.55 35.21
C ARG A 26 6.04 -16.94 34.88
N LEU A 27 4.97 -17.45 35.51
CA LEU A 27 3.62 -16.92 35.35
C LEU A 27 3.53 -15.53 35.97
N GLU A 28 4.07 -15.35 37.19
CA GLU A 28 4.06 -14.04 37.83
C GLU A 28 4.84 -12.99 37.04
N ASP A 29 6.01 -13.31 36.49
CA ASP A 29 6.75 -12.38 35.62
C ASP A 29 5.93 -12.01 34.36
N ALA A 30 5.33 -13.00 33.69
CA ALA A 30 4.51 -12.77 32.50
C ALA A 30 3.29 -11.88 32.81
N VAL A 31 2.58 -12.16 33.91
CA VAL A 31 1.42 -11.38 34.37
C VAL A 31 1.86 -9.98 34.78
N ARG A 32 2.95 -9.82 35.54
CA ARG A 32 3.49 -8.49 35.92
C ARG A 32 3.82 -7.66 34.68
N ARG A 33 4.43 -8.23 33.64
CA ARG A 33 4.72 -7.52 32.38
C ARG A 33 3.45 -7.09 31.66
N ASN A 34 2.44 -7.97 31.56
CA ASN A 34 1.17 -7.64 30.93
C ASN A 34 0.41 -6.53 31.70
N LEU A 35 0.27 -6.69 33.01
CA LEU A 35 -0.39 -5.71 33.87
C LEU A 35 0.36 -4.38 33.86
N ARG A 36 1.70 -4.37 33.88
CA ARG A 36 2.50 -3.14 33.82
C ARG A 36 2.11 -2.26 32.63
N VAL A 37 1.96 -2.85 31.44
CA VAL A 37 1.54 -2.10 30.24
C VAL A 37 0.10 -1.61 30.40
N LYS A 38 -0.82 -2.45 30.88
CA LYS A 38 -2.22 -2.05 31.13
C LYS A 38 -2.34 -0.90 32.12
N PHE A 39 -1.56 -0.91 33.22
CA PHE A 39 -1.50 0.18 34.19
C PHE A 39 -0.91 1.45 33.59
N LYS A 40 0.19 1.36 32.83
CA LYS A 40 0.79 2.52 32.14
C LYS A 40 -0.17 3.18 31.15
N LEU A 41 -1.04 2.39 30.51
CA LEU A 41 -2.07 2.87 29.60
C LEU A 41 -3.35 3.36 30.32
N GLY A 42 -3.40 3.32 31.65
CA GLY A 42 -4.57 3.73 32.44
C GLY A 42 -5.76 2.74 32.39
N LEU A 43 -5.61 1.57 31.74
CA LEU A 43 -6.69 0.60 31.52
C LEU A 43 -7.17 -0.10 32.80
N MET A 44 -6.43 0.03 33.90
CA MET A 44 -6.77 -0.53 35.21
C MET A 44 -7.43 0.50 36.14
N GLY A 45 -7.69 1.72 35.64
CA GLY A 45 -8.35 2.79 36.39
C GLY A 45 -9.86 2.61 36.52
N LYS A 46 -10.51 3.51 37.26
CA LYS A 46 -11.98 3.50 37.45
C LYS A 46 -12.76 4.03 36.25
N THR A 47 -12.12 4.84 35.42
CA THR A 47 -12.76 5.47 34.25
C THR A 47 -12.79 4.49 33.09
N PRO A 48 -13.96 4.16 32.52
CA PRO A 48 -14.04 3.37 31.29
C PRO A 48 -13.27 4.05 30.16
N VAL A 49 -12.71 3.25 29.25
CA VAL A 49 -12.13 3.79 28.01
C VAL A 49 -13.25 4.33 27.14
N GLU A 50 -13.22 5.63 26.86
CA GLU A 50 -14.15 6.25 25.92
C GLU A 50 -13.75 5.91 24.48
N ARG A 51 -14.74 5.58 23.65
CA ARG A 51 -14.51 5.38 22.23
C ARG A 51 -14.16 6.73 21.60
N GLY A 52 -13.12 6.76 20.76
CA GLY A 52 -12.74 7.95 20.01
C GLY A 52 -13.81 8.36 19.00
N ASN A 53 -13.70 9.60 18.49
CA ASN A 53 -14.60 10.14 17.47
C ASN A 53 -14.42 9.38 16.12
N PRO A 54 -15.44 8.67 15.61
CA PRO A 54 -15.35 7.95 14.35
C PRO A 54 -15.05 8.85 13.14
N ALA A 55 -15.42 10.14 13.20
CA ALA A 55 -15.12 11.09 12.13
C ALA A 55 -13.62 11.36 11.93
N MET A 56 -12.77 10.96 12.88
CA MET A 56 -11.32 11.02 12.73
C MET A 56 -10.76 9.94 11.79
N LEU A 57 -11.52 8.87 11.53
CA LEU A 57 -11.12 7.82 10.59
C LEU A 57 -11.20 8.36 9.15
N GLY A 58 -10.06 8.40 8.47
CA GLY A 58 -9.97 8.96 7.12
C GLY A 58 -10.26 10.47 7.06
N ALA A 59 -10.02 11.20 8.15
CA ALA A 59 -10.15 12.65 8.18
C ALA A 59 -9.20 13.31 7.17
N ASP A 60 -9.62 14.43 6.56
CA ASP A 60 -8.89 15.05 5.46
C ASP A 60 -7.48 15.51 5.88
N LYS A 61 -7.32 16.00 7.13
CA LYS A 61 -6.00 16.31 7.71
C LYS A 61 -5.06 15.10 7.78
N HIS A 62 -5.58 13.89 7.98
CA HIS A 62 -4.76 12.68 7.95
C HIS A 62 -4.38 12.32 6.51
N LEU A 63 -5.29 12.54 5.56
CA LEU A 63 -5.01 12.33 4.13
C LEU A 63 -4.00 13.35 3.58
N GLU A 64 -3.99 14.58 4.08
CA GLU A 64 -2.95 15.58 3.79
C GLU A 64 -1.58 15.10 4.26
N VAL A 65 -1.47 14.61 5.50
CA VAL A 65 -0.23 14.03 6.02
C VAL A 65 0.19 12.79 5.21
N ALA A 66 -0.76 11.92 4.85
CA ALA A 66 -0.48 10.76 4.00
C ALA A 66 0.04 11.18 2.62
N ARG A 67 -0.56 12.22 2.00
CA ARG A 67 -0.09 12.77 0.73
C ARG A 67 1.31 13.36 0.83
N GLU A 68 1.62 14.06 1.91
CA GLU A 68 2.96 14.57 2.19
C GLU A 68 3.97 13.42 2.34
N ALA A 69 3.60 12.37 3.08
CA ALA A 69 4.45 11.19 3.26
C ALA A 69 4.72 10.48 1.92
N VAL A 70 3.70 10.31 1.08
CA VAL A 70 3.86 9.78 -0.29
C VAL A 70 4.82 10.65 -1.10
N ALA A 71 4.65 11.98 -1.11
CA ALA A 71 5.53 12.86 -1.86
C ALA A 71 7.01 12.76 -1.41
N LYS A 72 7.24 12.55 -0.11
CA LYS A 72 8.58 12.40 0.46
C LYS A 72 9.17 10.98 0.33
N SER A 73 8.35 9.97 0.05
CA SER A 73 8.81 8.59 -0.10
C SER A 73 9.30 8.27 -1.52
N LEU A 74 8.96 9.09 -2.52
CA LEU A 74 9.36 8.85 -3.90
C LEU A 74 10.87 9.04 -4.09
N VAL A 75 11.51 8.07 -4.73
CA VAL A 75 12.93 8.12 -5.11
C VAL A 75 13.06 8.20 -6.62
N LEU A 76 13.64 9.29 -7.12
CA LEU A 76 13.91 9.46 -8.55
C LEU A 76 15.21 8.73 -8.93
N LEU A 77 15.09 7.55 -9.52
CA LEU A 77 16.25 6.73 -9.91
C LEU A 77 16.89 7.18 -11.23
N LYS A 78 16.09 7.71 -12.16
CA LYS A 78 16.55 8.09 -13.50
C LYS A 78 15.71 9.24 -14.06
N ASN A 79 16.37 10.25 -14.64
CA ASN A 79 15.73 11.36 -15.35
C ASN A 79 16.57 11.80 -16.57
N GLU A 80 16.60 10.97 -17.61
CA GLU A 80 17.28 11.29 -18.88
C GLU A 80 16.47 12.31 -19.68
N GLY A 81 17.15 13.22 -20.37
CA GLY A 81 16.50 14.19 -21.26
C GLY A 81 15.58 15.20 -20.54
N SER A 82 15.64 15.27 -19.21
CA SER A 82 14.80 16.13 -18.37
C SER A 82 13.29 15.98 -18.66
N VAL A 83 12.82 14.73 -18.86
CA VAL A 83 11.39 14.44 -19.07
C VAL A 83 10.56 14.82 -17.85
N LEU A 84 11.12 14.68 -16.66
CA LEU A 84 10.52 15.18 -15.42
C LEU A 84 11.13 16.53 -15.02
N PRO A 85 10.30 17.50 -14.54
CA PRO A 85 8.85 17.42 -14.41
C PRO A 85 8.13 17.50 -15.76
N ILE A 86 6.98 16.81 -15.89
CA ILE A 86 6.13 16.91 -17.09
C ILE A 86 5.68 18.36 -17.26
N ARG A 87 5.87 18.92 -18.46
CA ARG A 87 5.48 20.31 -18.76
C ARG A 87 3.97 20.52 -18.64
N ALA A 88 3.56 21.73 -18.22
CA ALA A 88 2.18 22.17 -18.31
C ALA A 88 1.68 22.11 -19.77
N GLY A 89 0.38 21.89 -19.96
CA GLY A 89 -0.22 21.76 -21.30
C GLY A 89 0.20 20.52 -22.09
N ALA A 90 0.83 19.51 -21.47
CA ALA A 90 1.20 18.27 -22.15
C ALA A 90 -0.02 17.35 -22.41
N ASN A 91 0.06 16.56 -23.47
CA ASN A 91 -0.81 15.41 -23.73
C ASN A 91 -0.15 14.14 -23.15
N VAL A 92 -0.71 13.60 -22.09
CA VAL A 92 -0.12 12.52 -21.28
C VAL A 92 -0.95 11.24 -21.39
N LEU A 93 -0.29 10.14 -21.75
CA LEU A 93 -0.89 8.80 -21.63
C LEU A 93 -0.55 8.20 -20.27
N LEU A 94 -1.56 7.80 -19.49
CA LEU A 94 -1.39 6.99 -18.28
C LEU A 94 -1.70 5.53 -18.65
N THR A 95 -0.78 4.62 -18.37
CA THR A 95 -0.92 3.21 -18.75
C THR A 95 -0.21 2.26 -17.79
N GLY A 96 -0.33 0.96 -18.03
CA GLY A 96 0.19 -0.10 -17.17
C GLY A 96 -0.82 -0.58 -16.11
N PRO A 97 -0.60 -1.77 -15.54
CA PRO A 97 -1.56 -2.42 -14.64
C PRO A 97 -1.82 -1.64 -13.35
N GLY A 98 -0.86 -0.84 -12.89
CA GLY A 98 -0.98 -0.02 -11.69
C GLY A 98 -1.66 1.34 -11.91
N ALA A 99 -1.99 1.71 -13.14
CA ALA A 99 -2.45 3.08 -13.43
C ALA A 99 -3.77 3.40 -12.73
N ASP A 100 -4.71 2.45 -12.70
CA ASP A 100 -6.01 2.63 -12.03
C ASP A 100 -6.29 1.53 -11.00
N SER A 101 -5.28 1.17 -10.20
CA SER A 101 -5.38 0.10 -9.21
C SER A 101 -5.05 0.59 -7.79
N MET A 102 -6.08 0.70 -6.95
CA MET A 102 -5.90 0.96 -5.51
C MET A 102 -5.17 -0.20 -4.83
N ALA A 103 -5.46 -1.43 -5.23
CA ALA A 103 -4.85 -2.63 -4.68
C ALA A 103 -3.33 -2.59 -4.85
N MET A 104 -2.83 -2.38 -6.08
CA MET A 104 -1.39 -2.36 -6.36
C MET A 104 -0.65 -1.23 -5.64
N GLN A 105 -1.23 -0.02 -5.54
CA GLN A 105 -0.55 1.08 -4.85
C GLN A 105 -0.60 0.97 -3.32
N ALA A 106 -1.49 0.15 -2.77
CA ALA A 106 -1.65 -0.04 -1.33
C ALA A 106 -0.93 -1.29 -0.80
N GLY A 107 -0.82 -2.35 -1.61
CA GLY A 107 -0.18 -3.61 -1.23
C GLY A 107 -1.00 -4.45 -0.25
N GLY A 108 -0.36 -5.49 0.30
CA GLY A 108 -0.96 -6.32 1.35
C GLY A 108 -1.18 -5.53 2.65
N TRP A 109 -1.90 -6.15 3.60
CA TRP A 109 -2.34 -5.52 4.85
C TRP A 109 -3.21 -4.27 4.68
N THR A 110 -3.82 -4.09 3.49
CA THR A 110 -4.76 -3.01 3.23
C THR A 110 -6.15 -3.56 3.00
N ILE A 111 -7.06 -3.29 3.95
CA ILE A 111 -8.43 -3.83 4.04
C ILE A 111 -8.46 -5.36 4.25
N THR A 112 -7.82 -6.13 3.37
CA THR A 112 -7.65 -7.58 3.48
C THR A 112 -6.18 -7.95 3.69
N TRP A 113 -5.91 -9.23 3.96
CA TRP A 113 -4.56 -9.70 4.25
C TRP A 113 -3.64 -9.57 3.04
N GLN A 114 -4.01 -10.16 1.91
CA GLN A 114 -3.20 -10.12 0.70
C GLN A 114 -3.46 -8.88 -0.15
N GLY A 115 -4.63 -8.23 -0.04
CA GLY A 115 -5.01 -7.07 -0.84
C GLY A 115 -5.49 -7.41 -2.27
N THR A 116 -5.42 -8.68 -2.67
CA THR A 116 -5.75 -9.16 -4.03
C THR A 116 -7.24 -9.26 -4.31
N ASP A 117 -8.08 -9.24 -3.27
CA ASP A 117 -9.53 -9.36 -3.32
C ASP A 117 -10.26 -8.05 -3.00
N THR A 118 -9.54 -6.92 -3.10
CA THR A 118 -10.12 -5.58 -2.91
C THR A 118 -10.71 -5.01 -4.19
N SER A 119 -11.67 -4.11 -4.02
CA SER A 119 -12.35 -3.38 -5.09
C SER A 119 -12.26 -1.87 -4.86
N PRO A 120 -12.55 -1.02 -5.87
CA PRO A 120 -12.60 0.42 -5.67
C PRO A 120 -13.55 0.87 -4.56
N ALA A 121 -14.61 0.10 -4.27
CA ALA A 121 -15.58 0.43 -3.21
C ALA A 121 -14.97 0.33 -1.80
N ASP A 122 -13.91 -0.46 -1.63
CA ASP A 122 -13.20 -0.62 -0.36
C ASP A 122 -12.32 0.61 -0.01
N PHE A 123 -12.16 1.52 -0.97
CA PHE A 123 -11.38 2.75 -0.85
C PHE A 123 -12.23 4.00 -1.10
N PRO A 124 -13.20 4.32 -0.24
CA PRO A 124 -14.19 5.38 -0.49
C PRO A 124 -13.59 6.78 -0.64
N LYS A 125 -12.41 7.03 -0.04
CA LYS A 125 -11.61 8.26 -0.22
C LYS A 125 -10.31 8.02 -0.99
N GLY A 126 -10.13 6.83 -1.56
CA GLY A 126 -8.94 6.45 -2.31
C GLY A 126 -8.84 7.19 -3.64
N ARG A 127 -7.61 7.51 -4.03
CA ARG A 127 -7.27 8.12 -5.31
C ARG A 127 -6.17 7.28 -5.94
N THR A 128 -6.43 6.73 -7.11
CA THR A 128 -5.41 5.98 -7.86
C THR A 128 -4.36 6.94 -8.41
N ILE A 129 -3.12 6.46 -8.57
CA ILE A 129 -2.01 7.25 -9.14
C ILE A 129 -2.42 7.85 -10.49
N GLY A 130 -3.00 7.04 -11.39
CA GLY A 130 -3.42 7.49 -12.72
C GLY A 130 -4.48 8.59 -12.65
N ARG A 131 -5.54 8.42 -11.85
CA ARG A 131 -6.58 9.46 -11.71
C ARG A 131 -6.01 10.75 -11.12
N ALA A 132 -5.13 10.65 -10.12
CA ALA A 132 -4.50 11.82 -9.52
C ALA A 132 -3.59 12.58 -10.50
N ILE A 133 -2.87 11.87 -11.37
CA ILE A 133 -2.05 12.49 -12.43
C ILE A 133 -2.95 13.10 -13.51
N VAL A 134 -4.04 12.43 -13.91
CA VAL A 134 -5.01 12.99 -14.86
C VAL A 134 -5.56 14.33 -14.37
N ASP A 135 -6.01 14.39 -13.11
CA ASP A 135 -6.50 15.63 -12.49
C ASP A 135 -5.42 16.72 -12.55
N ALA A 136 -4.19 16.42 -12.11
CA ALA A 136 -3.10 17.39 -12.08
C ALA A 136 -2.68 17.90 -13.48
N VAL A 137 -2.70 17.03 -14.49
CA VAL A 137 -2.41 17.42 -15.88
C VAL A 137 -3.51 18.33 -16.42
N ASN A 138 -4.77 18.00 -16.16
CA ASN A 138 -5.92 18.82 -16.59
C ASN A 138 -5.92 20.19 -15.90
N GLU A 139 -5.62 20.24 -14.61
CA GLU A 139 -5.45 21.50 -13.85
C GLU A 139 -4.31 22.36 -14.40
N ALA A 140 -3.24 21.73 -14.91
CA ALA A 140 -2.13 22.41 -15.58
C ALA A 140 -2.39 22.74 -17.07
N GLY A 141 -3.65 22.63 -17.54
CA GLY A 141 -4.06 22.97 -18.90
C GLY A 141 -3.67 21.93 -19.96
N GLY A 142 -3.24 20.74 -19.55
CA GLY A 142 -2.93 19.61 -20.42
C GLY A 142 -4.14 18.73 -20.73
N LYS A 143 -3.86 17.56 -21.30
CA LYS A 143 -4.83 16.49 -21.49
C LYS A 143 -4.21 15.18 -21.02
N ALA A 144 -4.98 14.37 -20.33
CA ALA A 144 -4.53 13.06 -19.92
C ALA A 144 -5.64 12.03 -20.04
N GLU A 145 -5.27 10.81 -20.40
CA GLU A 145 -6.18 9.66 -20.42
C GLU A 145 -5.52 8.43 -19.79
N ILE A 146 -6.32 7.60 -19.13
CA ILE A 146 -5.90 6.26 -18.71
C ILE A 146 -6.34 5.29 -19.79
N ALA A 147 -5.37 4.66 -20.47
CA ALA A 147 -5.65 3.69 -21.53
C ALA A 147 -4.58 2.60 -21.58
N ALA A 148 -4.97 1.38 -21.98
CA ALA A 148 -4.03 0.26 -22.11
C ALA A 148 -3.01 0.46 -23.25
N VAL A 149 -3.41 1.17 -24.31
CA VAL A 149 -2.56 1.49 -25.46
C VAL A 149 -2.75 2.96 -25.85
N PRO A 150 -1.75 3.60 -26.48
CA PRO A 150 -1.92 4.93 -27.04
C PRO A 150 -3.05 4.98 -28.07
N GLY A 151 -3.86 6.04 -28.04
CA GLY A 151 -4.81 6.34 -29.12
C GLY A 151 -4.14 6.77 -30.42
N ALA A 152 -4.94 7.26 -31.38
CA ALA A 152 -4.45 7.68 -32.69
C ALA A 152 -3.49 8.89 -32.63
N ALA A 153 -3.69 9.79 -31.67
CA ALA A 153 -2.81 10.93 -31.45
C ALA A 153 -1.62 10.52 -30.57
N LYS A 154 -0.40 10.76 -31.05
CA LYS A 154 0.82 10.49 -30.28
C LYS A 154 0.88 11.38 -29.02
N PRO A 155 0.98 10.83 -27.80
CA PRO A 155 1.15 11.63 -26.60
C PRO A 155 2.54 12.27 -26.54
N ASP A 156 2.65 13.37 -25.81
CA ASP A 156 3.93 14.04 -25.52
C ASP A 156 4.80 13.17 -24.58
N VAL A 157 4.16 12.44 -23.67
CA VAL A 157 4.81 11.54 -22.72
C VAL A 157 3.83 10.44 -22.28
N ALA A 158 4.35 9.24 -22.04
CA ALA A 158 3.61 8.15 -21.41
C ALA A 158 4.12 7.90 -19.99
N VAL A 159 3.22 7.87 -19.02
CA VAL A 159 3.48 7.44 -17.65
C VAL A 159 3.00 6.01 -17.50
N VAL A 160 3.94 5.08 -17.33
CA VAL A 160 3.65 3.64 -17.16
C VAL A 160 3.75 3.32 -15.67
N VAL A 161 2.61 3.00 -15.04
CA VAL A 161 2.54 2.57 -13.65
C VAL A 161 2.47 1.05 -13.62
N PHE A 162 3.50 0.43 -13.07
CA PHE A 162 3.64 -1.02 -13.01
C PHE A 162 4.40 -1.44 -11.75
N GLY A 163 4.42 -2.73 -11.47
CA GLY A 163 5.05 -3.22 -10.26
C GLY A 163 4.53 -4.56 -9.83
N GLU A 164 4.81 -4.89 -8.59
CA GLU A 164 4.36 -6.11 -7.95
C GLU A 164 2.84 -6.07 -7.71
N GLN A 165 2.22 -7.25 -7.70
CA GLN A 165 0.86 -7.39 -7.19
C GLN A 165 0.87 -7.31 -5.65
N PRO A 166 -0.27 -7.01 -5.01
CA PRO A 166 -0.37 -7.05 -3.56
C PRO A 166 -0.02 -8.43 -3.01
N TYR A 167 0.78 -8.47 -1.95
CA TYR A 167 1.07 -9.68 -1.18
C TYR A 167 1.33 -9.34 0.29
N ALA A 168 1.22 -10.35 1.15
CA ALA A 168 1.63 -10.28 2.55
C ALA A 168 2.26 -11.60 3.01
N GLU A 169 3.27 -11.48 3.87
CA GLU A 169 3.99 -12.61 4.46
C GLU A 169 4.60 -13.55 3.40
N PHE A 170 4.54 -14.86 3.61
CA PHE A 170 5.17 -15.87 2.76
C PHE A 170 4.61 -15.93 1.33
N GLN A 171 3.47 -15.29 1.04
CA GLN A 171 2.93 -15.23 -0.33
C GLN A 171 3.75 -14.32 -1.24
N GLY A 172 4.58 -13.44 -0.68
CA GLY A 172 5.54 -12.62 -1.42
C GLY A 172 6.90 -13.29 -1.66
N ASP A 173 7.10 -14.53 -1.20
CA ASP A 173 8.40 -15.20 -1.32
C ASP A 173 8.74 -15.47 -2.80
N VAL A 174 9.87 -14.92 -3.25
CA VAL A 174 10.40 -15.10 -4.61
C VAL A 174 11.75 -15.82 -4.59
N SER A 175 12.02 -16.60 -5.63
CA SER A 175 13.26 -17.38 -5.74
C SER A 175 14.49 -16.53 -6.09
N ASN A 176 14.29 -15.31 -6.59
CA ASN A 176 15.34 -14.38 -6.98
C ASN A 176 14.79 -12.94 -7.06
N LEU A 177 15.71 -11.96 -7.14
CA LEU A 177 15.40 -10.53 -7.12
C LEU A 177 15.01 -9.94 -8.49
N MET A 178 14.96 -10.73 -9.57
CA MET A 178 14.53 -10.19 -10.85
C MET A 178 13.04 -9.90 -10.78
N PHE A 179 12.66 -8.67 -11.16
CA PHE A 179 11.26 -8.30 -11.29
C PHE A 179 10.55 -9.26 -12.26
N GLN A 180 9.41 -9.81 -11.82
CA GLN A 180 8.60 -10.75 -12.58
C GLN A 180 7.41 -10.01 -13.20
N PRO A 181 7.47 -9.66 -14.50
CA PRO A 181 6.37 -8.95 -15.16
C PRO A 181 5.10 -9.80 -15.18
N GLN A 182 3.94 -9.18 -14.99
CA GLN A 182 2.66 -9.86 -14.91
C GLN A 182 1.78 -9.61 -16.15
N SER A 183 2.08 -8.57 -16.94
CA SER A 183 1.17 -8.06 -17.97
C SER A 183 1.90 -7.52 -19.21
N GLY A 184 3.12 -8.00 -19.49
CA GLY A 184 3.89 -7.57 -20.66
C GLY A 184 4.37 -6.12 -20.57
N GLU A 185 4.67 -5.66 -19.35
CA GLU A 185 5.02 -4.27 -19.05
C GLU A 185 6.32 -3.84 -19.75
N LEU A 186 7.26 -4.78 -19.89
CA LEU A 186 8.49 -4.54 -20.63
C LEU A 186 8.21 -4.33 -22.13
N GLU A 187 7.34 -5.15 -22.71
CA GLU A 187 6.92 -5.07 -24.11
C GLU A 187 6.16 -3.76 -24.37
N LEU A 188 5.28 -3.36 -23.43
CA LEU A 188 4.59 -2.07 -23.47
C LEU A 188 5.60 -0.91 -23.48
N ILE A 189 6.56 -0.89 -22.55
CA ILE A 189 7.58 0.15 -22.47
C ILE A 189 8.45 0.19 -23.73
N LYS A 190 8.83 -0.98 -24.28
CA LYS A 190 9.58 -1.08 -25.55
C LYS A 190 8.76 -0.50 -26.70
N SER A 191 7.50 -0.88 -26.85
CA SER A 191 6.62 -0.40 -27.91
C SER A 191 6.43 1.12 -27.87
N LEU A 192 6.29 1.71 -26.68
CA LEU A 192 6.21 3.16 -26.51
C LEU A 192 7.51 3.86 -26.96
N LYS A 193 8.67 3.30 -26.58
CA LYS A 193 9.98 3.82 -26.97
C LYS A 193 10.24 3.72 -28.47
N GLU A 194 9.86 2.61 -29.12
CA GLU A 194 9.98 2.42 -30.56
C GLU A 194 9.14 3.44 -31.35
N LYS A 195 8.00 3.85 -30.80
CA LYS A 195 7.17 4.95 -31.33
C LYS A 195 7.76 6.34 -31.05
N GLY A 196 8.91 6.42 -30.40
CA GLY A 196 9.57 7.66 -29.99
C GLY A 196 8.75 8.46 -28.98
N ILE A 197 7.99 7.79 -28.11
CA ILE A 197 7.25 8.42 -27.01
C ILE A 197 8.16 8.42 -25.77
N PRO A 198 8.45 9.57 -25.14
CA PRO A 198 9.12 9.62 -23.85
C PRO A 198 8.35 8.82 -22.79
N VAL A 199 9.06 8.01 -21.98
CA VAL A 199 8.44 7.15 -20.97
C VAL A 199 8.89 7.55 -19.58
N VAL A 200 7.94 7.81 -18.69
CA VAL A 200 8.12 7.90 -17.24
C VAL A 200 7.63 6.59 -16.63
N ALA A 201 8.52 5.88 -15.94
CA ALA A 201 8.23 4.63 -15.25
C ALA A 201 7.93 4.92 -13.77
N VAL A 202 6.71 4.61 -13.33
CA VAL A 202 6.34 4.60 -11.90
C VAL A 202 6.30 3.14 -11.46
N PHE A 203 7.29 2.74 -10.67
CA PHE A 203 7.47 1.37 -10.22
C PHE A 203 6.97 1.18 -8.79
N LEU A 204 6.04 0.25 -8.58
CA LEU A 204 5.46 -0.11 -7.29
C LEU A 204 6.10 -1.43 -6.80
N SER A 205 6.72 -1.43 -5.63
CA SER A 205 7.33 -2.63 -5.03
C SER A 205 7.35 -2.53 -3.51
N GLY A 206 7.28 -3.68 -2.84
CA GLY A 206 7.23 -3.83 -1.37
C GLY A 206 8.47 -4.47 -0.76
#